data_AF-A0A0G0KHG0-F1
#
_entry.id   AF-A0A0G0KHG0-F1
#
_cell.length_a   1.000
_cell.length_b   1.000
_cell.length_c   1.000
_cell.angle_alpha   90.00
_cell.angle_beta   90.00
_cell.angle_gamma   90.00
#
_symmetry.space_group_name_H-M   'P 1'
#
loop_
_entity.id
_entity.type
_entity.pdbx_description
1 polymer ?
#
loop_
_entity_poly.entity_id
_entity_poly.type
_entity_poly.pdbx_seq_one_letter_code
_entity_poly.pdbx_strand_id
1 'polypeptide(L)'
;MFDKDIIAELGGEANVEVTLGEVWWLIEQQKYGGRDAFLNKGKANIFYVRGSDRVLRALRVLWFDSGWIVRAYEIDNGYWDESGRVFSRNSMQP
;
A
#
# COMPACT_ATOMS: atom_id res chain seq x y z
N MET A 1 4.02 -10.58 -7.66
CA MET A 1 3.06 -9.97 -8.58
C MET A 1 3.59 -8.61 -8.99
N PHE A 2 3.44 -8.23 -10.26
CA PHE A 2 3.83 -6.89 -10.70
C PHE A 2 2.71 -5.89 -10.39
N ASP A 3 3.05 -4.60 -10.30
CA ASP A 3 2.10 -3.53 -10.02
C ASP A 3 0.97 -3.52 -11.05
N LYS A 4 1.30 -3.67 -12.34
CA LYS A 4 0.28 -3.74 -13.40
C LYS A 4 -0.73 -4.86 -13.21
N ASP A 5 -0.29 -6.04 -12.74
CA ASP A 5 -1.20 -7.16 -12.51
C ASP A 5 -2.13 -6.86 -11.32
N ILE A 6 -1.59 -6.27 -10.24
CA ILE A 6 -2.37 -5.84 -9.06
C ILE A 6 -3.39 -4.77 -9.47
N ILE A 7 -2.95 -3.77 -10.23
CA ILE A 7 -3.80 -2.69 -10.72
C ILE A 7 -4.92 -3.26 -11.58
N ALA A 8 -4.62 -4.18 -12.49
CA ALA A 8 -5.61 -4.82 -13.35
C ALA A 8 -6.63 -5.64 -12.54
N GLU A 9 -6.18 -6.45 -11.58
CA GLU A 9 -7.05 -7.25 -10.71
C GLU A 9 -8.00 -6.36 -9.88
N LEU A 10 -7.52 -5.20 -9.44
CA LEU A 10 -8.29 -4.23 -8.67
C LEU A 10 -9.11 -3.26 -9.54
N GLY A 11 -9.17 -3.47 -10.85
CA GLY A 11 -10.04 -2.72 -11.76
C GLY A 11 -9.44 -1.44 -12.36
N GLY A 12 -8.12 -1.29 -12.37
CA GLY A 12 -7.40 -0.20 -13.02
C GLY A 12 -6.92 0.90 -12.06
N GLU A 13 -6.08 1.82 -12.57
CA GLU A 13 -5.41 2.86 -11.76
C GLU A 13 -6.37 3.67 -10.89
N ALA A 14 -7.49 4.12 -11.47
CA ALA A 14 -8.49 4.92 -10.76
C ALA A 14 -9.12 4.20 -9.55
N ASN A 15 -9.11 2.88 -9.54
CA ASN A 15 -9.68 2.08 -8.45
C ASN A 15 -8.67 1.78 -7.33
N VAL A 16 -7.37 1.86 -7.63
CA VAL A 16 -6.29 1.63 -6.66
C VAL A 16 -5.63 2.90 -6.13
N GLU A 17 -5.80 4.01 -6.85
CA GLU A 17 -5.19 5.28 -6.50
C GLU A 17 -5.78 5.82 -5.19
N VAL A 18 -4.88 6.18 -4.28
CA VAL A 18 -5.18 6.82 -3.01
C VAL A 18 -4.32 8.07 -2.87
N THR A 19 -4.69 8.92 -1.93
CA THR A 19 -3.94 10.12 -1.58
C THR A 19 -2.88 9.82 -0.53
N LEU A 20 -1.81 10.61 -0.52
CA LEU A 20 -0.81 10.53 0.55
C LEU A 20 -1.41 10.83 1.94
N GLY A 21 -2.46 11.67 1.99
CA GLY A 21 -3.19 11.97 3.22
C GLY A 21 -3.92 10.75 3.79
N GLU A 22 -4.55 9.94 2.95
CA GLU A 22 -5.17 8.67 3.38
C GLU A 22 -4.13 7.69 3.90
N VAL A 23 -2.97 7.58 3.23
CA VAL A 23 -1.86 6.75 3.70
C VAL A 23 -1.34 7.21 5.06
N TRP A 24 -1.19 8.53 5.26
CA TRP A 24 -0.75 9.09 6.53
C TRP A 24 -1.77 8.86 7.65
N TRP A 25 -3.05 9.07 7.37
CA TRP A 25 -4.12 8.80 8.32
C TRP A 25 -4.11 7.34 8.78
N LEU A 26 -3.91 6.38 7.87
CA LEU A 26 -3.79 4.96 8.22
C LEU A 26 -2.56 4.68 9.10
N ILE A 27 -1.42 5.32 8.82
CA ILE A 27 -0.21 5.23 9.64
C ILE A 27 -0.46 5.76 11.06
N GLU A 28 -1.16 6.88 11.20
CA GLU A 28 -1.48 7.50 12.49
C GLU A 28 -2.41 6.64 13.34
N GLN A 29 -3.41 6.00 12.73
CA GLN A 29 -4.28 5.04 13.42
C GLN A 29 -3.50 3.82 13.95
N GLN A 30 -2.30 3.58 13.44
CA GLN A 30 -1.47 2.41 13.74
C GLN A 30 -0.11 2.82 14.32
N LYS A 31 -0.12 3.77 15.26
CA LYS A 31 1.08 4.42 15.81
C LYS A 31 2.18 3.49 16.34
N TYR A 32 1.86 2.24 16.70
CA TYR A 32 2.81 1.23 17.19
C TYR A 32 2.84 -0.05 16.35
N GLY A 33 2.40 0.00 15.07
CA GLY A 33 2.33 -1.20 14.23
C GLY A 33 1.40 -2.29 14.80
N GLY A 34 0.32 -1.88 15.48
CA GLY A 34 -0.49 -2.73 16.36
C GLY A 34 -1.00 -4.02 15.72
N ARG A 35 -1.04 -5.09 16.53
CA ARG A 35 -1.40 -6.48 16.15
C ARG A 35 -2.67 -6.63 15.32
N ASP A 36 -3.65 -5.72 15.40
CA ASP A 36 -4.93 -5.89 14.70
C ASP A 36 -5.02 -5.11 13.38
N ALA A 37 -4.01 -4.30 13.08
CA ALA A 37 -4.07 -3.36 11.96
C ALA A 37 -3.34 -3.86 10.70
N PHE A 38 -2.66 -4.99 10.84
CA PHE A 38 -2.23 -5.85 9.77
C PHE A 38 -3.06 -7.13 9.82
N LEU A 39 -3.46 -7.66 8.66
CA LEU A 39 -3.59 -9.11 8.54
C LEU A 39 -2.21 -9.67 8.86
N ASN A 40 -1.97 -10.08 10.12
CA ASN A 40 -0.75 -10.68 10.67
C ASN A 40 -0.39 -12.04 10.02
N LYS A 41 -0.41 -12.10 8.70
CA LYS A 41 0.00 -13.24 7.88
C LYS A 41 1.10 -12.84 6.89
N GLY A 42 1.93 -11.84 7.24
CA GLY A 42 3.05 -11.40 6.41
C GLY A 42 2.59 -10.88 5.05
N LYS A 43 2.02 -9.67 5.02
CA LYS A 43 1.52 -9.00 3.81
C LYS A 43 1.99 -7.54 3.84
N ALA A 44 2.62 -7.05 2.78
CA ALA A 44 3.13 -5.67 2.69
C ALA A 44 2.03 -4.67 2.33
N ASN A 45 2.10 -3.48 2.95
CA ASN A 45 1.17 -2.40 2.71
C ASN A 45 1.62 -1.63 1.46
N ILE A 46 1.11 -2.03 0.30
CA ILE A 46 1.35 -1.35 -0.98
C ILE A 46 0.16 -0.44 -1.27
N PHE A 47 0.44 0.83 -1.54
CA PHE A 47 -0.52 1.84 -1.96
C PHE A 47 -0.09 2.45 -3.28
N TYR A 48 -1.02 2.92 -4.09
CA TYR A 48 -0.71 3.61 -5.34
C TYR A 48 -1.04 5.08 -5.19
N VAL A 49 -0.05 5.94 -5.30
CA VAL A 49 -0.21 7.39 -5.09
C VAL A 49 0.33 8.14 -6.28
N ARG A 50 -0.47 9.10 -6.76
CA ARG A 50 -0.05 9.99 -7.83
C ARG A 50 0.68 11.19 -7.24
N GLY A 51 1.92 11.40 -7.70
CA GLY A 51 2.76 12.53 -7.29
C GLY A 51 2.26 13.87 -7.84
N SER A 52 2.88 14.97 -7.40
CA SER A 52 2.63 16.32 -7.94
C SER A 52 2.98 16.43 -9.43
N ASP A 53 3.85 15.55 -9.93
CA ASP A 53 4.20 15.37 -11.34
C ASP A 53 3.17 14.55 -12.14
N ARG A 54 2.05 14.16 -11.51
CA ARG A 54 0.98 13.33 -12.09
C ARG A 54 1.40 11.89 -12.42
N VAL A 55 2.57 11.45 -11.95
CA VAL A 55 3.06 10.08 -12.14
C VAL A 55 2.61 9.20 -10.98
N LEU A 56 1.98 8.07 -11.30
CA LEU A 56 1.58 7.05 -10.33
C LEU A 56 2.82 6.30 -9.84
N ARG A 57 2.92 6.10 -8.53
CA ARG A 57 4.01 5.36 -7.87
C ARG A 57 3.45 4.37 -6.86
N ALA A 58 4.13 3.24 -6.71
CA ALA A 58 3.86 2.30 -5.64
C ALA A 58 4.54 2.78 -4.35
N LEU A 59 3.77 2.99 -3.29
CA LEU A 59 4.26 3.24 -1.95
C LEU A 59 4.25 1.95 -1.15
N ARG A 60 5.42 1.50 -0.74
CA ARG A 60 5.58 0.41 0.22
C ARG A 60 5.69 1.00 1.61
N VAL A 61 4.75 0.65 2.49
CA VAL A 61 4.72 1.06 3.89
C VAL A 61 5.02 -0.15 4.78
N LEU A 62 5.98 -0.02 5.68
CA LEU A 62 6.48 -1.10 6.52
C LEU A 62 6.64 -0.61 7.96
N TRP A 63 6.38 -1.47 8.93
CA TRP A 63 6.73 -1.22 10.33
C TRP A 63 8.01 -1.97 10.67
N PHE A 64 8.96 -1.27 11.29
CA PHE A 64 10.13 -1.84 11.94
C PHE A 64 10.12 -1.42 13.42
N ASP A 65 11.01 -2.00 14.23
CA ASP A 65 11.08 -1.72 15.67
C ASP A 65 11.25 -0.23 16.00
N SER A 66 11.79 0.56 15.07
CA SER A 66 12.02 1.99 15.20
C SER A 66 10.92 2.89 14.60
N GLY A 67 9.90 2.31 13.96
CA GLY A 67 8.77 3.05 13.39
C GLY A 67 8.37 2.67 11.97
N TRP A 68 7.54 3.52 11.37
CA TRP A 68 7.07 3.37 9.99
C TRP A 68 8.12 3.81 8.98
N ILE A 69 8.34 2.98 7.97
CA ILE A 69 9.14 3.29 6.78
C ILE A 69 8.20 3.35 5.58
N VAL A 70 8.25 4.47 4.84
CA VAL A 70 7.51 4.68 3.59
C VAL A 70 8.53 4.81 2.45
N ARG A 71 8.41 3.98 1.42
CA ARG A 71 9.28 4.03 0.22
C ARG A 71 8.44 4.12 -1.04
N ALA A 72 8.80 5.04 -1.92
CA ALA A 72 8.18 5.17 -3.23
C ALA A 72 9.01 4.44 -4.29
N TYR A 73 8.31 3.75 -5.19
CA TYR A 73 8.88 3.03 -6.32
C TYR A 73 8.13 3.38 -7.60
N GLU A 74 8.84 3.35 -8.72
CA GLU A 74 8.20 3.33 -10.03
C GLU A 74 7.35 2.05 -10.18
N ILE A 75 6.26 2.17 -10.92
CA ILE A 75 5.37 1.04 -11.24
C ILE A 75 6.17 -0.01 -12.03
N ASP A 76 6.04 -1.27 -11.62
CA ASP A 76 6.74 -2.44 -12.14
C ASP A 76 8.26 -2.42 -11.97
N ASN A 77 8.81 -1.59 -11.07
CA ASN A 77 10.25 -1.58 -10.78
C ASN A 77 10.72 -2.81 -9.97
N GLY A 78 9.84 -3.77 -9.72
CA GLY A 78 10.18 -5.00 -9.03
C GLY A 78 9.00 -5.94 -8.89
N TYR A 79 9.30 -7.16 -8.47
CA TYR A 79 8.29 -8.15 -8.16
C TYR A 79 7.90 -8.05 -6.68
N TRP A 80 6.61 -7.87 -6.41
CA TRP A 80 6.10 -8.00 -5.04
C TRP A 80 5.97 -9.47 -4.69
N ASP A 81 6.78 -9.94 -3.75
CA ASP A 81 6.70 -11.33 -3.30
C ASP A 81 5.31 -11.65 -2.73
N GLU A 82 5.01 -12.94 -2.69
CA GLU A 82 3.74 -13.45 -2.21
C GLU A 82 3.53 -13.23 -0.70
N SER A 83 4.57 -12.83 0.03
CA SER A 83 4.51 -12.34 1.42
C SER A 83 4.38 -10.81 1.51
N GLY A 84 4.21 -10.14 0.37
CA GLY A 84 4.15 -8.69 0.23
C GLY A 84 2.75 -8.16 -0.07
N ARG A 85 1.69 -8.94 0.18
CA ARG A 85 0.43 -8.73 -0.53
C ARG A 85 -0.51 -7.65 0.04
N VAL A 86 -0.42 -6.46 -0.57
CA VAL A 86 -1.44 -5.47 -0.95
C VAL A 86 -2.70 -5.37 -0.07
N PHE A 87 -3.00 -4.14 0.38
CA PHE A 87 -4.34 -3.76 0.80
C PHE A 87 -5.29 -3.81 -0.41
N SER A 88 -6.02 -4.92 -0.55
CA SER A 88 -7.34 -4.84 -1.17
C SER A 88 -8.17 -3.95 -0.26
N ARG A 89 -8.87 -2.96 -0.83
CA ARG A 89 -9.91 -2.21 -0.12
C ARG A 89 -10.77 -3.25 0.61
N ASN A 90 -10.62 -3.36 1.92
CA ASN A 90 -11.73 -3.81 2.73
C ASN A 90 -12.80 -2.76 2.45
N SER A 91 -13.70 -3.08 1.52
CA SER A 91 -15.02 -2.48 1.54
C SER A 91 -15.45 -2.58 2.99
N MET A 92 -15.59 -1.43 3.65
CA MET A 92 -16.36 -1.36 4.88
C MET A 92 -17.77 -1.78 4.48
N GLN A 93 -18.02 -3.08 4.45
CA GLN A 93 -19.38 -3.59 4.47
C GLN A 93 -19.89 -3.34 5.89
N PRO A 94 -21.12 -2.81 6.05
CA PRO A 94 -21.77 -2.71 7.35
C PRO A 94 -21.89 -4.05 8.05
#